data_AF-A0A2G9II30-F1
#
_entry.id   AF-A0A2G9II30-F1
#
_cell.length_a   1.000
_cell.length_b   1.000
_cell.length_c   1.000
_cell.angle_alpha   90.00
_cell.angle_beta   90.00
_cell.angle_gamma   90.00
#
_symmetry.space_group_name_H-M   'P 1'
#
loop_
_entity.id
_entity.type
_entity.pdbx_description
1 polymer ?
#
loop_
_entity_poly.entity_id
_entity_poly.type
_entity_poly.pdbx_seq_one_letter_code
_entity_poly.pdbx_strand_id
1 'polypeptide(L)'
;MKPYAAVIVFLALVLSSVLTSINSYNRTKDTIVNDMNQALARTLSEKQEAWITPDTIMNYRQKLKIEAIRNESFVTYALTNTPKTLCSQPMKWTGNDNRNVAFQSYATCSFLTIYELSDQRSAALLLLLSIVWLVGSVYWLRKHKLGTTILSSLIYSNDRQTFYDLKQMPIPFTPMQQQLMQLFISSADYQLSKQTICDALWPKKPDATETLYTLIRRIKPILQKYAGLNIVTERGGDYRLEKQ
;
A
#
# COMPACT_ATOMS: atom_id res chain seq x y z
N MET A 1 -9.15 10.92 -8.62
CA MET A 1 -8.94 9.67 -9.38
C MET A 1 -10.08 8.70 -9.10
N LYS A 2 -10.51 7.92 -10.10
CA LYS A 2 -11.44 6.79 -9.87
C LYS A 2 -10.72 5.72 -9.03
N PRO A 3 -11.42 5.04 -8.10
CA PRO A 3 -10.79 4.16 -7.11
C PRO A 3 -9.99 3.00 -7.73
N TYR A 4 -10.44 2.46 -8.87
CA TYR A 4 -9.72 1.38 -9.56
C TYR A 4 -8.35 1.81 -10.09
N ALA A 5 -8.18 3.07 -10.51
CA ALA A 5 -6.91 3.55 -11.03
C ALA A 5 -5.83 3.60 -9.93
N ALA A 6 -6.22 3.97 -8.72
CA ALA A 6 -5.30 3.97 -7.58
C ALA A 6 -4.83 2.56 -7.20
N VAL A 7 -5.72 1.57 -7.28
CA VAL A 7 -5.39 0.15 -7.03
C VAL A 7 -4.42 -0.37 -8.09
N ILE A 8 -4.62 -0.04 -9.37
CA ILE A 8 -3.73 -0.45 -10.45
C ILE A 8 -2.30 0.08 -10.21
N VAL A 9 -2.16 1.36 -9.86
CA VAL A 9 -0.84 1.96 -9.58
C VAL A 9 -0.18 1.30 -8.37
N PHE A 10 -0.94 1.04 -7.30
CA PHE A 10 -0.43 0.33 -6.13
C PHE A 10 0.09 -1.06 -6.48
N LEU A 11 -0.70 -1.85 -7.22
CA LEU A 11 -0.32 -3.20 -7.65
C LEU A 11 0.92 -3.19 -8.55
N ALA A 12 1.01 -2.23 -9.47
CA ALA A 12 2.17 -2.06 -10.33
C ALA A 12 3.45 -1.81 -9.50
N LEU A 13 3.39 -0.91 -8.51
CA LEU A 13 4.52 -0.62 -7.63
C LEU A 13 4.96 -1.83 -6.79
N VAL A 14 3.99 -2.58 -6.25
CA VAL A 14 4.28 -3.80 -5.49
C VAL A 14 4.94 -4.85 -6.40
N LEU A 15 4.40 -5.06 -7.61
CA LEU A 15 4.97 -6.01 -8.56
C LEU A 15 6.41 -5.61 -8.97
N SER A 16 6.64 -4.34 -9.25
CA SER A 16 7.98 -3.83 -9.55
C SER A 16 8.96 -4.04 -8.40
N SER A 17 8.52 -3.86 -7.15
CA SER A 17 9.36 -4.16 -6.00
C SER A 17 9.74 -5.63 -5.92
N VAL A 18 8.77 -6.54 -6.06
CA VAL A 18 9.00 -7.99 -6.00
C VAL A 18 9.99 -8.43 -7.09
N LEU A 19 9.79 -7.98 -8.33
CA LEU A 19 10.69 -8.29 -9.43
C LEU A 19 12.11 -7.75 -9.17
N THR A 20 12.22 -6.54 -8.63
CA THR A 20 13.51 -5.94 -8.26
C THR A 20 14.21 -6.74 -7.16
N SER A 21 13.46 -7.19 -6.15
CA SER A 21 13.97 -8.03 -5.05
C SER A 21 14.50 -9.37 -5.57
N ILE A 22 13.77 -10.03 -6.47
CA ILE A 22 14.18 -11.30 -7.09
C ILE A 22 15.45 -11.10 -7.92
N ASN A 23 15.51 -10.02 -8.70
CA ASN A 23 16.69 -9.71 -9.51
C ASN A 23 17.93 -9.45 -8.66
N SER A 24 17.79 -8.69 -7.57
CA SER A 24 18.88 -8.44 -6.62
C SER A 24 19.37 -9.75 -5.99
N TYR A 25 18.43 -10.61 -5.56
CA TYR A 25 18.75 -11.91 -4.98
C TYR A 25 19.54 -12.81 -5.95
N ASN A 26 19.08 -12.91 -7.20
CA ASN A 26 19.77 -13.69 -8.23
C ASN A 26 21.17 -13.13 -8.53
N ARG A 27 21.32 -11.80 -8.58
CA ARG A 27 22.62 -11.16 -8.78
C ARG A 27 23.60 -11.47 -7.65
N THR A 28 23.14 -11.45 -6.40
CA THR A 28 23.97 -11.84 -5.23
C THR A 28 24.32 -13.32 -5.29
N LYS A 29 23.37 -14.18 -5.67
CA LYS A 29 23.61 -15.60 -5.89
C LYS A 29 24.73 -15.83 -6.92
N ASP A 30 24.68 -15.14 -8.06
CA ASP A 30 25.71 -15.25 -9.11
C ASP A 30 27.05 -14.70 -8.63
N THR A 31 27.04 -13.63 -7.83
CA THR A 31 28.26 -13.06 -7.23
C THR A 31 28.93 -14.04 -6.27
N ILE A 32 28.14 -14.73 -5.43
CA ILE A 32 28.61 -15.80 -4.54
C ILE A 32 29.24 -16.93 -5.35
N VAL A 33 28.55 -17.43 -6.38
CA VAL A 33 29.07 -18.51 -7.24
C VAL A 33 30.36 -18.08 -7.93
N ASN A 34 30.45 -16.84 -8.41
CA ASN A 34 31.65 -16.31 -9.04
C ASN A 34 32.82 -16.17 -8.05
N ASP A 35 32.56 -15.76 -6.80
CA ASP A 35 33.58 -15.73 -5.74
C ASP A 35 34.09 -17.14 -5.43
N MET A 36 33.18 -18.11 -5.31
CA MET A 36 33.52 -19.53 -5.15
C MET A 36 34.36 -20.06 -6.32
N ASN A 37 34.02 -19.71 -7.55
CA ASN A 37 34.80 -20.08 -8.75
C ASN A 37 36.21 -19.48 -8.67
N GLN A 38 36.35 -18.20 -8.34
CA GLN A 38 37.65 -17.52 -8.24
C GLN A 38 38.51 -18.13 -7.12
N ALA A 39 37.93 -18.39 -5.95
CA ALA A 39 38.62 -19.00 -4.83
C ALA A 39 39.06 -20.44 -5.15
N LEU A 40 38.20 -21.22 -5.80
CA LEU A 40 38.53 -22.59 -6.21
C LEU A 40 39.66 -22.59 -7.25
N ALA A 41 39.58 -21.76 -8.29
CA ALA A 41 40.60 -21.66 -9.33
C ALA A 41 41.98 -21.33 -8.74
N ARG A 42 42.05 -20.36 -7.82
CA ARG A 42 43.28 -19.98 -7.11
C ARG A 42 43.80 -21.06 -6.17
N THR A 43 42.91 -21.88 -5.61
CA THR A 43 43.31 -23.01 -4.76
C THR A 43 43.93 -24.11 -5.61
N LEU A 44 43.32 -24.41 -6.76
CA LEU A 44 43.78 -25.44 -7.67
C LEU A 44 45.10 -25.08 -8.36
N SER A 45 45.38 -23.79 -8.61
CA SER A 45 46.64 -23.34 -9.21
C SER A 45 47.86 -23.52 -8.30
N GLU A 46 47.67 -23.45 -6.97
CA GLU A 46 48.74 -23.63 -5.98
C GLU A 46 48.86 -25.08 -5.50
N LYS A 47 47.85 -25.91 -5.80
CA LYS A 47 47.75 -27.29 -5.32
C LYS A 47 48.67 -28.22 -6.12
N GLN A 48 49.51 -28.96 -5.39
CA GLN A 48 50.46 -29.91 -5.96
C GLN A 48 49.94 -31.36 -6.03
N GLU A 49 49.05 -31.73 -5.11
CA GLU A 49 48.56 -33.11 -4.94
C GLU A 49 47.14 -33.30 -5.49
N ALA A 50 46.84 -34.51 -5.99
CA ALA A 50 45.52 -34.84 -6.55
C ALA A 50 44.41 -35.09 -5.51
N TRP A 51 44.74 -35.41 -4.25
CA TRP A 51 43.75 -35.67 -3.21
C TRP A 51 43.44 -34.45 -2.36
N ILE A 52 42.25 -34.38 -1.77
CA ILE A 52 41.83 -33.25 -0.91
C ILE A 52 42.44 -33.42 0.48
N THR A 53 43.27 -32.45 0.89
CA THR A 53 43.82 -32.35 2.25
C THR A 53 43.08 -31.30 3.07
N PRO A 54 43.10 -31.38 4.42
CA PRO A 54 42.54 -30.33 5.28
C PRO A 54 43.08 -28.93 4.94
N ASP A 55 44.36 -28.83 4.60
CA ASP A 55 44.99 -27.57 4.18
C ASP A 55 44.40 -27.03 2.87
N THR A 56 43.98 -27.91 1.95
CA THR A 56 43.30 -27.50 0.70
C THR A 56 41.98 -26.80 1.02
N ILE A 57 41.21 -27.33 1.98
CA ILE A 57 39.92 -26.74 2.39
C ILE A 57 40.16 -25.40 3.11
N MET A 58 41.16 -25.33 3.99
CA MET A 58 41.53 -24.11 4.70
C MET A 58 41.97 -23.00 3.74
N ASN A 59 42.85 -23.33 2.79
CA ASN A 59 43.36 -22.40 1.77
C ASN A 59 42.21 -21.87 0.89
N TYR A 60 41.30 -22.74 0.45
CA TYR A 60 40.10 -22.32 -0.27
C TYR A 60 39.25 -21.33 0.54
N ARG A 61 38.98 -21.63 1.81
CA ARG A 61 38.20 -20.76 2.69
C ARG A 61 38.83 -19.39 2.91
N GLN A 62 40.16 -19.34 3.01
CA GLN A 62 40.91 -18.08 3.12
C GLN A 62 40.82 -17.22 1.86
N LYS A 63 40.64 -17.83 0.68
CA LYS A 63 40.53 -17.15 -0.61
C LYS A 63 39.13 -16.66 -0.96
N LEU A 64 38.11 -17.03 -0.19
CA LEU A 64 36.76 -16.49 -0.33
C LEU A 64 36.70 -15.05 0.18
N LYS A 65 36.17 -14.15 -0.66
CA LYS A 65 35.96 -12.74 -0.31
C LYS A 65 34.75 -12.56 0.59
N ILE A 66 33.72 -13.39 0.40
CA ILE A 66 32.50 -13.32 1.19
C ILE A 66 32.69 -14.12 2.48
N GLU A 67 32.72 -13.43 3.62
CA GLU A 67 33.00 -14.08 4.91
C GLU A 67 31.85 -14.99 5.38
N ALA A 68 30.61 -14.59 5.07
CA ALA A 68 29.40 -15.32 5.46
C ALA A 68 29.39 -16.77 4.95
N ILE A 69 30.04 -17.04 3.81
CA ILE A 69 30.08 -18.38 3.20
C ILE A 69 31.34 -19.18 3.57
N ARG A 70 32.29 -18.58 4.31
CA ARG A 70 33.59 -19.19 4.60
C ARG A 70 33.46 -20.47 5.42
N ASN A 71 32.62 -20.45 6.46
CA ASN A 71 32.46 -21.59 7.36
C ASN A 71 31.48 -22.64 6.82
N GLU A 72 30.57 -22.25 5.93
CA GLU A 72 29.56 -23.11 5.31
C GLU A 72 30.02 -23.73 4.00
N SER A 73 31.21 -23.39 3.53
CA SER A 73 31.76 -23.86 2.27
C SER A 73 32.75 -25.00 2.43
N PHE A 74 32.76 -25.91 1.46
CA PHE A 74 33.67 -27.04 1.40
C PHE A 74 33.99 -27.42 -0.05
N VAL A 75 35.12 -28.10 -0.25
CA VAL A 75 35.59 -28.56 -1.56
C VAL A 75 35.49 -30.08 -1.61
N THR A 76 34.99 -30.62 -2.71
CA THR A 76 34.92 -32.06 -3.00
C THR A 76 35.24 -32.30 -4.48
N TYR A 77 35.39 -33.57 -4.85
CA TYR A 77 35.41 -33.96 -6.25
C TYR A 77 34.06 -33.65 -6.89
N ALA A 78 34.07 -33.23 -8.15
CA ALA A 78 32.87 -32.88 -8.90
C ALA A 78 31.94 -34.10 -8.98
N LEU A 79 30.75 -33.96 -8.42
CA LEU A 79 29.73 -35.00 -8.48
C LEU A 79 28.92 -34.86 -9.77
N THR A 80 28.54 -35.99 -10.36
CA THR A 80 27.63 -36.02 -11.53
C THR A 80 26.22 -35.55 -11.16
N ASN A 81 25.79 -35.80 -9.92
CA ASN A 81 24.54 -35.30 -9.37
C ASN A 81 24.83 -34.11 -8.44
N THR A 82 24.51 -32.91 -8.90
CA THR A 82 24.66 -31.70 -8.07
C THR A 82 23.60 -31.69 -6.95
N PRO A 83 23.99 -31.62 -5.67
CA PRO A 83 23.05 -31.41 -4.58
C PRO A 83 22.28 -30.09 -4.75
N LYS A 84 21.12 -29.97 -4.10
CA LYS A 84 20.28 -28.75 -4.07
C LYS A 84 20.91 -27.63 -3.22
N THR A 85 22.21 -27.40 -3.37
CA THR A 85 22.97 -26.39 -2.64
C THR A 85 23.69 -25.49 -3.65
N LEU A 86 24.22 -24.36 -3.18
CA LEU A 86 25.08 -23.53 -4.01
C LEU A 86 26.35 -24.30 -4.38
N CYS A 87 26.73 -24.25 -5.65
CA CYS A 87 27.92 -24.93 -6.14
C CYS A 87 28.68 -24.06 -7.15
N SER A 88 30.01 -24.14 -7.11
CA SER A 88 30.86 -23.60 -8.16
C SER A 88 30.76 -24.44 -9.44
N GLN A 89 31.31 -23.95 -10.54
CA GLN A 89 31.51 -24.76 -11.73
C GLN A 89 32.55 -25.86 -11.45
N PRO A 90 32.39 -27.05 -12.06
CA PRO A 90 33.39 -28.11 -11.95
C PRO A 90 34.66 -27.71 -12.69
N MET A 91 35.80 -27.75 -12.00
CA MET A 91 37.11 -27.37 -12.52
C MET A 91 38.00 -28.59 -12.62
N LYS A 92 38.47 -28.90 -13.83
CA LYS A 92 39.44 -29.97 -14.06
C LYS A 92 40.81 -29.49 -13.56
N TRP A 93 41.43 -30.29 -12.71
CA TRP A 93 42.81 -30.10 -12.30
C TRP A 93 43.71 -30.98 -13.16
N THR A 94 44.68 -30.34 -13.82
CA THR A 94 45.71 -31.01 -14.60
C THR A 94 47.03 -30.88 -13.84
N GLY A 95 47.28 -31.83 -12.95
CA GLY A 95 48.55 -31.92 -12.24
C GLY A 95 49.64 -32.60 -13.06
N ASN A 96 50.81 -32.74 -12.44
CA ASN A 96 51.95 -33.44 -13.03
C ASN A 96 51.70 -34.96 -13.17
N ASP A 97 50.81 -35.49 -12.32
CA ASP A 97 50.23 -36.83 -12.48
C ASP A 97 49.10 -36.75 -13.51
N ASN A 98 49.15 -37.59 -14.55
CA ASN A 98 48.24 -37.64 -15.71
C ASN A 98 46.79 -38.07 -15.37
N ARG A 99 46.28 -37.67 -14.21
CA ARG A 99 44.96 -38.01 -13.66
C ARG A 99 44.00 -36.83 -13.87
N ASN A 100 42.94 -37.07 -14.64
CA ASN A 100 41.89 -36.09 -14.88
C ASN A 100 40.90 -36.07 -13.71
N VAL A 101 41.18 -35.27 -12.68
CA VAL A 101 40.29 -35.09 -11.53
C VAL A 101 39.60 -33.74 -11.62
N ALA A 102 38.27 -33.72 -11.49
CA ALA A 102 37.50 -32.48 -11.42
C ALA A 102 37.14 -32.16 -9.96
N PHE A 103 37.32 -30.91 -9.57
CA PHE A 103 36.97 -30.39 -8.25
C PHE A 103 35.79 -29.44 -8.35
N GLN A 104 34.99 -29.41 -7.30
CA GLN A 104 33.84 -28.52 -7.17
C GLN A 104 33.70 -28.10 -5.71
N SER A 105 33.34 -26.84 -5.51
CA SER A 105 33.06 -26.29 -4.19
C SER A 105 31.57 -26.10 -3.98
N TYR A 106 31.12 -26.29 -2.74
CA TYR A 106 29.72 -26.21 -2.33
C TYR A 106 29.59 -25.32 -1.11
N ALA A 107 28.42 -24.68 -0.96
CA ALA A 107 28.07 -23.89 0.20
C ALA A 107 26.64 -24.20 0.64
N THR A 108 26.45 -24.45 1.94
CA THR A 108 25.14 -24.78 2.54
C THR A 108 24.33 -23.57 2.96
N CYS A 109 24.43 -22.47 2.21
CA CYS A 109 23.83 -21.20 2.61
C CYS A 109 22.31 -21.25 2.63
N SER A 110 21.74 -20.73 3.71
CA SER A 110 20.31 -20.52 3.82
C SER A 110 19.84 -19.41 2.87
N PHE A 111 18.57 -19.49 2.47
CA PHE A 111 17.90 -18.43 1.71
C PHE A 111 18.06 -17.06 2.39
N LEU A 112 17.94 -17.02 3.73
CA LEU A 112 18.04 -15.79 4.50
C LEU A 112 19.42 -15.15 4.38
N THR A 113 20.49 -15.95 4.44
CA THR A 113 21.88 -15.47 4.30
C THR A 113 22.10 -14.83 2.93
N ILE A 114 21.58 -15.44 1.87
CA ILE A 114 21.69 -14.89 0.51
C ILE A 114 20.85 -13.61 0.38
N TYR A 115 19.68 -13.57 1.02
CA TYR A 115 18.83 -12.39 1.04
C TYR A 115 19.45 -11.22 1.81
N GLU A 116 20.12 -11.48 2.94
CA GLU A 116 20.83 -10.48 3.74
C GLU A 116 22.03 -9.90 2.99
N LEU A 117 22.75 -10.74 2.24
CA LEU A 117 23.83 -10.30 1.34
C LEU A 117 23.31 -9.57 0.09
N SER A 118 22.00 -9.58 -0.16
CA SER A 118 21.39 -8.96 -1.34
C SER A 118 21.10 -7.49 -1.10
N ASP A 119 21.39 -6.65 -2.10
CA ASP A 119 21.05 -5.23 -2.03
C ASP A 119 19.55 -5.02 -2.26
N GLN A 120 18.78 -5.00 -1.17
CA GLN A 120 17.33 -4.84 -1.19
C GLN A 120 16.86 -3.38 -1.16
N ARG A 121 17.78 -2.39 -1.24
CA ARG A 121 17.45 -0.96 -1.11
C ARG A 121 16.41 -0.51 -2.15
N SER A 122 16.62 -0.88 -3.41
CA SER A 122 15.71 -0.50 -4.51
C SER A 122 14.32 -1.12 -4.36
N ALA A 123 14.25 -2.39 -3.96
CA ALA A 123 12.98 -3.07 -3.70
C ALA A 123 12.25 -2.44 -2.50
N ALA A 124 12.99 -2.12 -1.44
CA ALA A 124 12.45 -1.44 -0.26
C ALA A 124 11.91 -0.05 -0.57
N LEU A 125 12.62 0.76 -1.37
CA LEU A 125 12.15 2.08 -1.81
C LEU A 125 10.84 2.00 -2.58
N LEU A 126 10.71 1.02 -3.49
CA LEU A 126 9.48 0.79 -4.24
C LEU A 126 8.31 0.37 -3.33
N LEU A 127 8.56 -0.45 -2.29
CA LEU A 127 7.53 -0.77 -1.29
C LEU A 127 7.14 0.44 -0.45
N LEU A 128 8.10 1.26 -0.02
CA LEU A 128 7.80 2.47 0.73
C LEU A 128 6.93 3.41 -0.11
N LEU A 129 7.27 3.59 -1.39
CA LEU A 129 6.47 4.38 -2.30
C LEU A 129 5.06 3.81 -2.49
N SER A 130 4.90 2.48 -2.57
CA SER A 130 3.59 1.83 -2.70
C SER A 130 2.73 2.04 -1.44
N ILE A 131 3.32 1.97 -0.25
CA ILE A 131 2.64 2.24 1.02
C ILE A 131 2.21 3.71 1.10
N VAL A 132 3.12 4.64 0.80
CA VAL A 132 2.82 6.08 0.77
C VAL A 132 1.67 6.37 -0.20
N TRP A 133 1.70 5.75 -1.39
CA TRP A 133 0.64 5.87 -2.38
C TRP A 133 -0.70 5.33 -1.87
N LEU A 134 -0.70 4.14 -1.26
CA LEU A 134 -1.91 3.53 -0.69
C LEU A 134 -2.52 4.43 0.40
N VAL A 135 -1.70 4.90 1.34
CA VAL A 135 -2.15 5.78 2.43
C VAL A 135 -2.67 7.10 1.87
N GLY A 136 -1.94 7.73 0.96
CA GLY A 136 -2.35 8.98 0.33
C GLY A 136 -3.65 8.84 -0.47
N SER A 137 -3.81 7.74 -1.21
CA SER A 137 -5.03 7.46 -1.97
C SER A 137 -6.24 7.22 -1.08
N VAL A 138 -6.09 6.42 -0.02
CA VAL A 138 -7.17 6.16 0.94
C VAL A 138 -7.55 7.45 1.67
N TYR A 139 -6.58 8.26 2.07
CA TYR A 139 -6.83 9.56 2.68
C TYR A 139 -7.60 10.50 1.74
N TRP A 140 -7.18 10.59 0.47
CA TRP A 140 -7.86 11.39 -0.55
C TRP A 140 -9.29 10.90 -0.81
N LEU A 141 -9.48 9.59 -0.95
CA LEU A 141 -10.81 8.99 -1.14
C LEU A 141 -11.72 9.21 0.07
N ARG A 142 -11.20 9.12 1.29
CA ARG A 142 -11.96 9.43 2.51
C ARG A 142 -12.37 10.90 2.52
N LYS A 143 -11.45 11.82 2.28
CA LYS A 143 -11.74 13.27 2.25
C LYS A 143 -12.78 13.64 1.19
N HIS A 144 -12.79 12.99 0.03
CA HIS A 144 -13.77 13.26 -1.03
C HIS A 144 -15.09 12.50 -0.89
N LYS A 145 -15.12 11.34 -0.21
CA LYS A 145 -16.37 10.59 0.04
C LYS A 145 -17.11 11.06 1.30
N LEU A 146 -16.39 11.56 2.29
CA LEU A 146 -16.99 12.17 3.48
C LEU A 146 -17.45 13.58 3.10
N GLY A 147 -18.73 13.69 2.75
CA GLY A 147 -19.39 14.97 2.62
C GLY A 147 -19.22 15.84 3.89
N THR A 148 -19.45 17.14 3.77
CA THR A 148 -19.37 18.06 4.91
C THR A 148 -20.32 17.59 6.01
N THR A 149 -19.79 17.34 7.21
CA THR A 149 -20.59 16.99 8.39
C THR A 149 -21.28 18.26 8.91
N ILE A 150 -22.60 18.21 9.01
CA ILE A 150 -23.48 19.28 9.48
C ILE A 150 -24.03 18.88 10.84
N LEU A 151 -23.86 19.76 11.84
CA LEU A 151 -24.23 19.55 13.25
C LEU A 151 -23.86 18.17 13.82
N SER A 152 -22.79 17.55 13.29
CA SER A 152 -22.31 16.23 13.71
C SER A 152 -23.34 15.08 13.65
N SER A 153 -24.46 15.24 12.93
CA SER A 153 -25.50 14.21 12.77
C SER A 153 -26.00 14.01 11.34
N LEU A 154 -25.63 14.91 10.42
CA LEU A 154 -26.03 14.86 9.01
C LEU A 154 -24.78 15.01 8.14
N ILE A 155 -24.65 14.21 7.08
CA ILE A 155 -23.54 14.30 6.13
C ILE A 155 -24.09 14.81 4.80
N TYR A 156 -23.59 15.95 4.31
CA TYR A 156 -23.97 16.47 3.00
C TYR A 156 -22.89 16.17 1.96
N SER A 157 -23.23 15.34 0.97
CA SER A 157 -22.33 15.07 -0.16
C SER A 157 -22.56 16.09 -1.27
N ASN A 158 -21.57 16.96 -1.49
CA ASN A 158 -21.62 17.95 -2.57
C ASN A 158 -21.60 17.29 -3.97
N ASP A 159 -21.00 16.10 -4.09
CA ASP A 159 -20.89 15.35 -5.36
C ASP A 159 -22.24 14.81 -5.85
N ARG A 160 -23.10 14.37 -4.93
CA ARG A 160 -24.41 13.77 -5.25
C ARG A 160 -25.60 14.66 -4.86
N GLN A 161 -25.35 15.86 -4.34
CA GLN A 161 -26.36 16.78 -3.78
C GLN A 161 -27.38 16.10 -2.85
N THR A 162 -26.93 15.07 -2.12
CA THR A 162 -27.79 14.23 -1.28
C THR A 162 -27.31 14.21 0.16
N PHE A 163 -28.28 14.13 1.07
CA PHE A 163 -28.06 14.05 2.50
C PHE A 163 -28.01 12.61 2.96
N TYR A 164 -27.06 12.32 3.84
CA TYR A 164 -26.87 11.01 4.44
C TYR A 164 -26.98 11.13 5.96
N ASP A 165 -27.55 10.10 6.57
CA ASP A 165 -27.49 9.87 8.02
C ASP A 165 -26.05 9.48 8.44
N LEU A 166 -25.73 9.50 9.74
CA LEU A 166 -24.51 8.94 10.35
C LEU A 166 -24.25 7.49 9.94
N LYS A 167 -25.32 6.73 9.64
CA LYS A 167 -25.25 5.37 9.10
C LYS A 167 -24.93 5.29 7.60
N GLN A 168 -24.62 6.43 6.96
CA GLN A 168 -24.36 6.57 5.51
C GLN A 168 -25.52 6.14 4.61
N MET A 169 -26.75 6.15 5.14
CA MET A 169 -27.96 5.86 4.36
C MET A 169 -28.52 7.16 3.76
N PRO A 170 -28.90 7.17 2.47
CA PRO A 170 -29.47 8.36 1.84
C PRO A 170 -30.83 8.69 2.47
N ILE A 171 -31.00 9.95 2.88
CA ILE A 171 -32.25 10.43 3.46
C ILE A 171 -33.20 10.76 2.30
N PRO A 172 -34.42 10.18 2.26
CA PRO A 172 -35.35 10.39 1.17
C PRO A 172 -36.04 11.75 1.31
N PHE A 173 -35.34 12.81 0.91
CA PHE A 173 -35.91 14.14 0.80
C PHE A 173 -36.54 14.36 -0.57
N THR A 174 -37.65 15.11 -0.61
CA THR A 174 -38.16 15.67 -1.87
C THR A 174 -37.23 16.80 -2.35
N PRO A 175 -37.24 17.16 -3.65
CA PRO A 175 -36.39 18.24 -4.16
C PRO A 175 -36.53 19.56 -3.38
N MET A 176 -37.75 19.93 -3.00
CA MET A 176 -37.99 21.13 -2.17
C MET A 176 -37.44 21.01 -0.75
N GLN A 177 -37.49 19.82 -0.14
CA GLN A 177 -36.89 19.58 1.18
C GLN A 177 -35.36 19.66 1.11
N GLN A 178 -34.75 19.14 0.04
CA GLN A 178 -33.31 19.24 -0.18
C GLN A 178 -32.87 20.70 -0.33
N GLN A 179 -33.60 21.50 -1.12
CA GLN A 179 -33.30 22.91 -1.30
C GLN A 179 -33.42 23.71 0.00
N LEU A 180 -34.46 23.43 0.81
CA LEU A 180 -34.58 24.02 2.15
C LEU A 180 -33.40 23.68 3.06
N MET A 181 -32.95 22.42 3.08
CA MET A 181 -31.79 22.01 3.87
C MET A 181 -30.50 22.65 3.38
N GLN A 182 -30.31 22.79 2.07
CA GLN A 182 -29.17 23.50 1.47
C GLN A 182 -29.14 24.97 1.91
N LEU A 183 -30.30 25.63 1.98
CA LEU A 183 -30.39 27.00 2.50
C LEU A 183 -29.95 27.06 3.97
N PHE A 184 -30.39 26.12 4.81
CA PHE A 184 -29.98 26.09 6.23
C PHE A 184 -28.46 25.92 6.41
N ILE A 185 -27.80 25.19 5.52
CA ILE A 185 -26.35 24.97 5.57
C ILE A 185 -25.57 26.19 5.08
N SER A 186 -26.19 26.99 4.21
CA SER A 186 -25.58 28.17 3.62
C SER A 186 -25.71 29.42 4.50
N SER A 187 -26.59 29.41 5.49
CA SER A 187 -26.80 30.51 6.42
C SER A 187 -25.94 30.41 7.69
N ALA A 188 -25.61 31.56 8.28
CA ALA A 188 -24.93 31.62 9.57
C ALA A 188 -25.83 31.05 10.68
N ASP A 189 -25.23 30.30 11.62
CA ASP A 189 -25.90 29.67 12.77
C ASP A 189 -27.10 28.77 12.43
N TYR A 190 -27.18 28.27 11.20
CA TYR A 190 -28.29 27.46 10.70
C TYR A 190 -29.67 28.11 10.92
N GLN A 191 -29.72 29.45 10.91
CA GLN A 191 -30.91 30.24 11.09
C GLN A 191 -31.36 30.83 9.74
N LEU A 192 -32.66 30.83 9.50
CA LEU A 192 -33.27 31.37 8.28
C LEU A 192 -34.53 32.14 8.60
N SER A 193 -34.64 33.33 8.01
CA SER A 193 -35.88 34.10 8.11
C SER A 193 -36.97 33.52 7.21
N LYS A 194 -38.22 33.70 7.64
CA LYS A 194 -39.39 33.28 6.86
C LYS A 194 -39.40 33.91 5.46
N GLN A 195 -39.04 35.19 5.34
CA GLN A 195 -39.01 35.91 4.07
C GLN A 195 -37.94 35.32 3.14
N THR A 196 -36.72 35.12 3.64
CA THR A 196 -35.62 34.52 2.87
C THR A 196 -35.98 33.13 2.34
N ILE A 197 -36.67 32.30 3.13
CA ILE A 197 -37.10 30.98 2.69
C ILE A 197 -38.18 31.08 1.59
N CYS A 198 -39.18 31.95 1.79
CA CYS A 198 -40.26 32.13 0.82
C CYS A 198 -39.73 32.66 -0.52
N ASP A 199 -38.83 33.63 -0.49
CA ASP A 199 -38.25 34.25 -1.70
C ASP A 199 -37.37 33.25 -2.46
N ALA A 200 -36.62 32.40 -1.76
CA ALA A 200 -35.74 31.41 -2.36
C ALA A 200 -36.50 30.19 -2.94
N LEU A 201 -37.56 29.72 -2.25
CA LEU A 201 -38.32 28.52 -2.66
C LEU A 201 -39.50 28.85 -3.59
N TRP A 202 -40.13 30.02 -3.44
CA TRP A 202 -41.33 30.42 -4.17
C TRP A 202 -41.28 31.89 -4.64
N PRO A 203 -40.31 32.29 -5.49
CA PRO A 203 -40.14 33.68 -5.92
C PRO A 203 -41.33 34.27 -6.70
N LYS A 204 -42.25 33.44 -7.18
CA LYS A 204 -43.42 33.85 -7.98
C LYS A 204 -44.72 33.94 -7.18
N LYS A 205 -44.71 33.66 -5.87
CA LYS A 205 -45.92 33.61 -5.04
C LYS A 205 -45.88 34.73 -3.98
N PRO A 206 -46.84 35.69 -4.00
CA PRO A 206 -46.80 36.87 -3.13
C PRO A 206 -47.02 36.54 -1.64
N ASP A 207 -47.66 35.41 -1.34
CA ASP A 207 -47.70 34.85 0.02
C ASP A 207 -47.61 33.33 0.02
N ALA A 208 -46.42 32.81 0.34
CA ALA A 208 -46.12 31.38 0.43
C ALA A 208 -46.13 30.84 1.87
N THR A 209 -46.63 31.62 2.84
CA THR A 209 -46.59 31.30 4.28
C THR A 209 -47.17 29.93 4.62
N GLU A 210 -48.39 29.65 4.16
CA GLU A 210 -49.07 28.37 4.41
C GLU A 210 -48.29 27.21 3.80
N THR A 211 -47.76 27.40 2.60
CA THR A 211 -46.95 26.39 1.91
C THR A 211 -45.66 26.11 2.67
N LEU A 212 -45.01 27.13 3.20
CA LEU A 212 -43.84 26.97 4.07
C LEU A 212 -44.17 26.17 5.34
N TYR A 213 -45.26 26.50 6.04
CA TYR A 213 -45.68 25.76 7.23
C TYR A 213 -45.94 24.28 6.92
N THR A 214 -46.57 23.97 5.78
CA THR A 214 -46.77 22.57 5.38
C THR A 214 -45.46 21.85 5.07
N LEU A 215 -44.49 22.52 4.44
CA LEU A 215 -43.17 21.95 4.14
C LEU A 215 -42.39 21.65 5.43
N ILE A 216 -42.37 22.61 6.36
CA ILE A 216 -41.70 22.47 7.66
C ILE A 216 -42.35 21.36 8.49
N ARG A 217 -43.68 21.29 8.50
CA ARG A 217 -44.41 20.20 9.17
C ARG A 217 -44.06 18.82 8.61
N ARG A 218 -43.82 18.71 7.30
CA ARG A 218 -43.47 17.44 6.63
C ARG A 218 -41.99 17.06 6.79
N ILE A 219 -41.08 18.02 6.85
CA ILE A 219 -39.63 17.75 6.96
C ILE A 219 -39.21 17.41 8.40
N LYS A 220 -39.87 18.00 9.40
CA LYS A 220 -39.59 17.78 10.84
C LYS A 220 -39.53 16.30 11.25
N PRO A 221 -40.50 15.43 10.91
CA PRO A 221 -40.43 14.01 11.27
C PRO A 221 -39.30 13.26 10.56
N ILE A 222 -38.90 13.69 9.35
CA ILE A 222 -37.79 13.09 8.61
C ILE A 222 -36.47 13.44 9.30
N LEU A 223 -36.28 14.71 9.67
CA LEU A 223 -35.08 15.17 10.38
C LEU A 223 -34.94 14.52 11.76
N GLN A 224 -36.03 14.39 12.50
CA GLN A 224 -36.03 13.70 13.79
C GLN A 224 -35.67 12.22 13.65
N LYS A 225 -36.27 11.52 12.67
CA LYS A 225 -36.05 10.09 12.46
C LYS A 225 -34.63 9.75 11.99
N TYR A 226 -34.08 10.56 11.07
CA TYR A 226 -32.83 10.24 10.37
C TYR A 226 -31.61 11.03 10.86
N ALA A 227 -31.78 12.12 11.60
CA ALA A 227 -30.65 12.95 12.03
C ALA A 227 -30.73 13.42 13.49
N GLY A 228 -31.84 13.12 14.20
CA GLY A 228 -32.09 13.66 15.54
C GLY A 228 -32.06 15.19 15.58
N LEU A 229 -32.41 15.83 14.46
CA LEU A 229 -32.44 17.28 14.32
C LEU A 229 -33.87 17.78 14.44
N ASN A 230 -34.02 18.96 15.05
CA ASN A 230 -35.30 19.62 15.22
C ASN A 230 -35.25 21.01 14.59
N ILE A 231 -36.36 21.43 13.99
CA ILE A 231 -36.54 22.81 13.52
C ILE A 231 -37.32 23.55 14.61
N VAL A 232 -36.70 24.55 15.19
CA VAL A 232 -37.27 25.42 16.23
C VAL A 232 -37.64 26.76 15.61
N THR A 233 -38.80 27.28 15.98
CA THR A 233 -39.26 28.62 15.63
C THR A 233 -38.84 29.61 16.71
N GLU A 234 -38.07 30.62 16.36
CA GLU A 234 -37.67 31.68 17.27
C GLU A 234 -38.73 32.81 17.36
N ARG A 235 -38.62 33.62 18.42
CA ARG A 235 -39.46 34.81 18.62
C ARG A 235 -39.14 35.82 17.52
N GLY A 236 -39.98 35.85 16.48
CA GLY A 236 -39.76 36.62 15.25
C GLY A 236 -40.22 35.91 13.99
N GLY A 237 -40.48 34.59 14.07
CA GLY A 237 -40.91 33.78 12.92
C GLY A 237 -39.76 33.19 12.12
N ASP A 238 -38.53 33.32 12.62
CA ASP A 238 -37.34 32.69 12.05
C ASP A 238 -37.26 31.23 12.46
N TYR A 239 -36.63 30.43 11.60
CA TYR A 239 -36.44 29.00 11.80
C TYR A 239 -34.96 28.71 12.04
N ARG A 240 -34.66 27.92 13.06
CA ARG A 240 -33.31 27.46 13.38
C ARG A 240 -33.26 25.94 13.41
N LEU A 241 -32.19 25.37 12.88
CA LEU A 241 -31.91 23.94 12.96
C LEU A 241 -31.07 23.65 14.20
N GLU A 242 -31.60 22.87 15.12
CA GLU A 242 -30.91 22.49 16.37
C GLU A 242 -30.83 20.98 16.53
N LYS A 243 -29.84 20.54 17.31
CA LYS A 243 -29.76 19.16 17.77
C LYS A 243 -30.82 18.95 18.87
N GLN A 244 -31.54 17.84 18.78
CA GLN A 244 -32.50 17.43 19.81
C GLN A 244 -31.81 17.05 21.12
#